data_AF-A0A5M3WCX4-F1
#
_entry.id   AF-A0A5M3WCX4-F1
#
_cell.length_a   1.000
_cell.length_b   1.000
_cell.length_c   1.000
_cell.angle_alpha   90.00
_cell.angle_beta   90.00
_cell.angle_gamma   90.00
#
_symmetry.space_group_name_H-M   'P 1'
#
loop_
_entity.id
_entity.type
_entity.pdbx_description
1 polymer ?
#
loop_
_entity_poly.entity_id
_entity_poly.type
_entity_poly.pdbx_seq_one_letter_code
_entity_poly.pdbx_strand_id
1 'polypeptide(L)'
;MNEEVGWLTDAELGLLRNLGDAGSPLPWRAMVEGRDHWSGDSFIMIGPEDRREDDMYVSREYGRTGTANLDLTAGARTALPRLLDEIVTRRARSSDSPAPAEPLVDSAEDFNDKEISEEVGWLTDAELELVRSLGDAGSPLPWRAMVEGRDHPEGGGSFIMIGPGDRHEAHMYVSRDYGPASTEDLDLIAASRTALPLLLDEIVTRRARS
;
A
#
# COMPACT_ATOMS: atom_id res chain seq x y z
N MET A 1 -29.36 -7.10 6.61
CA MET A 1 -28.29 -6.18 7.01
C MET A 1 -27.55 -5.86 5.72
N ASN A 2 -27.77 -4.67 5.18
CA ASN A 2 -26.99 -4.20 4.03
C ASN A 2 -25.65 -3.77 4.60
N GLU A 3 -24.61 -4.56 4.38
CA GLU A 3 -23.25 -4.04 4.47
C GLU A 3 -23.16 -3.03 3.31
N GLU A 4 -23.15 -1.74 3.61
CA GLU A 4 -22.61 -0.79 2.64
C GLU A 4 -21.16 -1.21 2.43
N VAL A 5 -20.89 -1.84 1.29
CA VAL A 5 -19.53 -1.95 0.76
C VAL A 5 -19.12 -0.53 0.37
N GLY A 6 -18.73 0.22 1.40
CA GLY A 6 -18.41 1.63 1.35
C GLY A 6 -16.95 1.82 1.01
N TRP A 7 -16.66 2.92 0.32
CA TRP A 7 -15.29 3.42 0.19
C TRP A 7 -14.68 3.66 1.57
N LEU A 8 -13.35 3.67 1.65
CA LEU A 8 -12.64 3.96 2.90
C LEU A 8 -13.03 5.35 3.42
N THR A 9 -13.31 5.46 4.70
CA THR A 9 -13.55 6.73 5.39
C THR A 9 -12.28 7.58 5.42
N ASP A 10 -12.41 8.89 5.66
CA ASP A 10 -11.23 9.77 5.81
C ASP A 10 -10.35 9.34 7.00
N ALA A 11 -10.95 8.77 8.05
CA ALA A 11 -10.22 8.20 9.17
C ALA A 11 -9.38 6.98 8.76
N GLU A 12 -9.91 6.10 7.92
CA GLU A 12 -9.18 4.94 7.40
C GLU A 12 -8.08 5.36 6.42
N LEU A 13 -8.33 6.36 5.55
CA LEU A 13 -7.28 6.93 4.69
C LEU A 13 -6.16 7.58 5.53
N GLY A 14 -6.52 8.30 6.60
CA GLY A 14 -5.58 8.88 7.54
C GLY A 14 -4.74 7.84 8.27
N LEU A 15 -5.36 6.73 8.69
CA LEU A 15 -4.66 5.60 9.29
C LEU A 15 -3.64 4.99 8.32
N LEU A 16 -4.03 4.73 7.07
CA LEU A 16 -3.13 4.19 6.04
C LEU A 16 -1.95 5.13 5.75
N ARG A 17 -2.19 6.45 5.73
CA ARG A 17 -1.12 7.43 5.58
C ARG A 17 -0.17 7.40 6.77
N ASN A 18 -0.68 7.41 8.00
CA ASN A 18 0.14 7.35 9.20
C ASN A 18 1.00 6.06 9.25
N LEU A 19 0.42 4.93 8.86
CA LEU A 19 1.17 3.67 8.74
C LEU A 19 2.25 3.79 7.65
N GLY A 20 1.92 4.39 6.51
CA GLY A 20 2.86 4.60 5.41
C GLY A 20 4.03 5.52 5.76
N ASP A 21 3.80 6.51 6.63
CA ASP A 21 4.80 7.44 7.14
C ASP A 21 5.67 6.82 8.25
N ALA A 22 5.10 5.92 9.06
CA ALA A 22 5.78 5.23 10.16
C ALA A 22 6.58 3.99 9.71
N GLY A 23 6.15 3.33 8.63
CA GLY A 23 6.83 2.17 8.07
C GLY A 23 8.11 2.53 7.32
N SER A 24 8.87 1.51 6.96
CA SER A 24 10.17 1.70 6.31
C SER A 24 10.09 2.48 4.99
N PRO A 25 11.19 3.17 4.63
CA PRO A 25 11.24 4.11 3.52
C PRO A 25 11.01 3.44 2.17
N LEU A 26 10.54 4.24 1.22
CA LEU A 26 10.34 3.85 -0.17
C LEU A 26 11.63 4.00 -1.00
N PRO A 27 11.73 3.32 -2.16
CA PRO A 27 10.81 2.30 -2.67
C PRO A 27 10.99 0.94 -1.98
N TRP A 28 9.96 0.09 -2.07
CA TRP A 28 10.09 -1.34 -1.77
C TRP A 28 10.12 -2.11 -3.08
N ARG A 29 11.10 -2.98 -3.27
CA ARG A 29 11.26 -3.77 -4.51
C ARG A 29 11.42 -5.24 -4.17
N ALA A 30 10.56 -6.09 -4.71
CA ALA A 30 10.71 -7.53 -4.62
C ALA A 30 11.89 -7.98 -5.49
N MET A 31 12.86 -8.64 -4.87
CA MET A 31 14.03 -9.26 -5.49
C MET A 31 13.85 -10.77 -5.38
N VAL A 32 13.56 -11.42 -6.49
CA VAL A 32 13.25 -12.85 -6.55
C VAL A 32 14.43 -13.64 -7.12
N GLU A 33 14.88 -14.67 -6.40
CA GLU A 33 15.94 -15.56 -6.87
C GLU A 33 15.53 -16.25 -8.18
N GLY A 34 16.43 -16.26 -9.16
CA GLY A 34 16.20 -16.80 -10.49
C GLY A 34 15.42 -15.89 -11.43
N ARG A 35 14.81 -14.80 -10.93
CA ARG A 35 14.17 -13.76 -11.75
C ARG A 35 15.01 -12.48 -11.80
N ASP A 36 15.39 -11.98 -10.63
CA ASP A 36 16.01 -10.66 -10.46
C ASP A 36 17.49 -10.76 -9.99
N HIS A 37 17.88 -11.89 -9.41
CA HIS A 37 19.26 -12.21 -9.03
C HIS A 37 19.54 -13.71 -9.13
N TRP A 38 20.81 -14.11 -9.11
CA TRP A 38 21.24 -15.49 -9.41
C TRP A 38 21.26 -16.46 -8.23
N SER A 39 21.40 -15.97 -7.01
CA SER A 39 21.57 -16.82 -5.82
C SER A 39 21.14 -16.11 -4.56
N GLY A 40 20.74 -16.88 -3.55
CA GLY A 40 20.37 -16.38 -2.22
C GLY A 40 18.86 -16.40 -2.04
N ASP A 41 18.37 -15.89 -0.91
CA ASP A 41 16.92 -15.87 -0.68
C ASP A 41 16.24 -14.78 -1.51
N SER A 42 14.95 -14.93 -1.79
CA SER A 42 14.13 -13.84 -2.31
C SER A 42 13.75 -12.89 -1.16
N PHE A 43 13.84 -11.58 -1.39
CA PHE A 43 13.63 -10.56 -0.37
C PHE A 43 12.98 -9.29 -0.94
N ILE A 44 12.57 -8.38 -0.07
CA ILE A 44 12.16 -7.02 -0.41
C ILE A 44 13.32 -6.10 -0.08
N MET A 45 13.87 -5.47 -1.11
CA MET A 45 14.83 -4.38 -0.98
C MET A 45 14.09 -3.11 -0.56
N ILE A 46 14.59 -2.45 0.48
CA ILE A 46 13.95 -1.28 1.09
C ILE A 46 14.84 -0.05 0.95
N GLY A 47 14.25 1.03 0.45
CA GLY A 47 14.96 2.27 0.17
C GLY A 47 15.62 2.30 -1.22
N PRO A 48 16.14 3.46 -1.63
CA PRO A 48 16.89 3.60 -2.87
C PRO A 48 18.25 2.92 -2.74
N GLU A 49 18.89 2.61 -3.88
CA GLU A 49 20.13 1.83 -3.92
C GLU A 49 21.29 2.47 -3.13
N ASP A 50 21.34 3.81 -3.06
CA ASP A 50 22.36 4.57 -2.33
C ASP A 50 22.04 4.78 -0.84
N ARG A 51 20.83 4.45 -0.38
CA ARG A 51 20.37 4.55 1.01
C ARG A 51 19.50 3.37 1.42
N ARG A 52 19.94 2.18 1.05
CA ARG A 52 19.25 0.93 1.32
C ARG A 52 19.30 0.59 2.82
N GLU A 53 18.18 0.16 3.35
CA GLU A 53 18.07 -0.46 4.69
C GLU A 53 18.25 -1.98 4.60
N ASP A 54 18.31 -2.65 5.75
CA ASP A 54 18.31 -4.12 5.84
C ASP A 54 17.16 -4.72 5.03
N ASP A 55 17.43 -5.84 4.37
CA ASP A 55 16.46 -6.51 3.52
C ASP A 55 15.31 -7.08 4.34
N MET A 56 14.11 -7.04 3.76
CA MET A 56 12.94 -7.63 4.38
C MET A 56 12.61 -8.98 3.74
N TYR A 57 12.56 -10.01 4.57
CA TYR A 57 12.23 -11.38 4.17
C TYR A 57 10.81 -11.71 4.59
N VAL A 58 10.12 -12.43 3.72
CA VAL A 58 8.75 -12.88 3.96
C VAL A 58 8.74 -14.40 3.86
N SER A 59 8.34 -15.06 4.94
CA SER A 59 8.29 -16.52 5.02
C SER A 59 6.91 -17.00 5.47
N ARG A 60 6.67 -18.30 5.35
CA ARG A 60 5.48 -18.98 5.85
C ARG A 60 5.87 -19.95 6.94
N GLU A 61 4.92 -20.26 7.82
CA GLU A 61 5.07 -21.24 8.89
C GLU A 61 5.71 -22.56 8.41
N TYR A 62 5.41 -22.99 7.18
CA TYR A 62 5.95 -24.21 6.56
C TYR A 62 6.76 -23.96 5.27
N GLY A 63 7.54 -22.87 5.19
CA GLY A 63 8.51 -22.68 4.09
C GLY A 63 8.64 -21.24 3.60
N ARG A 64 9.10 -21.09 2.36
CA ARG A 64 9.23 -19.76 1.71
C ARG A 64 7.86 -19.24 1.31
N THR A 65 7.67 -17.92 1.38
CA THR A 65 6.49 -17.31 0.77
C THR A 65 6.54 -17.45 -0.75
N GLY A 66 5.39 -17.57 -1.40
CA GLY A 66 5.32 -17.53 -2.87
C GLY A 66 5.70 -16.15 -3.39
N THR A 67 6.33 -16.10 -4.57
CA THR A 67 6.79 -14.86 -5.22
C THR A 67 5.67 -13.82 -5.34
N ALA A 68 4.43 -14.26 -5.60
CA ALA A 68 3.26 -13.39 -5.67
C ALA A 68 3.02 -12.56 -4.40
N ASN A 69 3.25 -13.11 -3.20
CA ASN A 69 3.09 -12.35 -1.96
C ASN A 69 4.21 -11.34 -1.74
N LEU A 70 5.42 -11.66 -2.20
CA LEU A 70 6.56 -10.76 -2.14
C LEU A 70 6.32 -9.56 -3.06
N ASP A 71 5.94 -9.83 -4.32
CA ASP A 71 5.62 -8.82 -5.32
C ASP A 71 4.44 -7.94 -4.88
N LEU A 72 3.38 -8.54 -4.33
CA LEU A 72 2.25 -7.81 -3.79
C LEU A 72 2.63 -6.91 -2.62
N THR A 73 3.42 -7.41 -1.68
CA THR A 73 3.85 -6.63 -0.52
C THR A 73 4.64 -5.39 -0.96
N ALA A 74 5.65 -5.59 -1.82
CA ALA A 74 6.47 -4.50 -2.33
C ALA A 74 5.67 -3.53 -3.23
N GLY A 75 4.85 -4.06 -4.14
CA GLY A 75 4.04 -3.29 -5.08
C GLY A 75 2.95 -2.45 -4.39
N ALA A 76 2.19 -3.05 -3.48
CA ALA A 76 1.16 -2.35 -2.72
C ALA A 76 1.75 -1.22 -1.87
N ARG A 77 2.85 -1.49 -1.16
CA ARG A 77 3.55 -0.47 -0.35
C ARG A 77 4.06 0.69 -1.21
N THR A 78 4.67 0.38 -2.35
CA THR A 78 5.21 1.41 -3.26
C THR A 78 4.11 2.23 -3.93
N ALA A 79 2.96 1.62 -4.24
CA ALA A 79 1.83 2.31 -4.84
C ALA A 79 1.01 3.14 -3.82
N LEU A 80 1.02 2.76 -2.54
CA LEU A 80 0.12 3.30 -1.51
C LEU A 80 0.08 4.84 -1.45
N PRO A 81 1.21 5.58 -1.39
CA PRO A 81 1.13 7.04 -1.29
C PRO A 81 0.41 7.67 -2.49
N ARG A 82 0.71 7.20 -3.72
CA ARG A 82 0.08 7.70 -4.96
C ARG A 82 -1.41 7.36 -5.02
N LEU A 83 -1.81 6.17 -4.55
CA LEU A 83 -3.23 5.80 -4.43
C LEU A 83 -3.96 6.75 -3.47
N LEU A 84 -3.39 7.00 -2.29
CA LEU A 84 -3.97 7.90 -1.29
C LEU A 84 -4.05 9.35 -1.81
N ASP A 85 -2.96 9.87 -2.39
CA ASP A 85 -2.92 11.23 -2.96
C ASP A 85 -3.98 11.44 -4.03
N GLU A 86 -4.15 10.47 -4.92
CA GLU A 86 -5.15 10.55 -5.98
C GLU A 86 -6.58 10.58 -5.41
N ILE A 87 -6.89 9.70 -4.44
CA ILE A 87 -8.22 9.67 -3.80
C ILE A 87 -8.52 11.00 -3.11
N VAL A 88 -7.59 11.50 -2.28
CA VAL A 88 -7.76 12.77 -1.56
C VAL A 88 -7.98 13.92 -2.53
N THR A 89 -7.17 14.00 -3.58
CA THR A 89 -7.29 15.05 -4.60
C THR A 89 -8.63 14.99 -5.32
N ARG A 90 -9.09 13.80 -5.72
CA ARG A 90 -10.38 13.63 -6.41
C ARG A 90 -11.57 13.88 -5.49
N ARG A 91 -11.48 13.53 -4.20
CA ARG A 91 -12.48 13.88 -3.18
C ARG A 91 -12.63 15.39 -3.09
N ALA A 92 -11.52 16.12 -2.93
CA ALA A 92 -11.52 17.57 -2.85
C ALA A 92 -12.16 18.23 -4.08
N ARG A 93 -11.81 17.79 -5.29
CA ARG A 93 -12.42 18.30 -6.54
C ARG A 93 -13.92 18.03 -6.67
N SER A 94 -14.39 16.91 -6.10
CA SER A 94 -15.81 16.55 -6.13
C SER A 94 -16.63 17.35 -5.10
N SER A 95 -16.02 17.73 -3.97
CA SER A 95 -16.63 18.60 -2.97
C SER A 95 -16.63 20.08 -3.36
N ASP A 96 -15.74 20.47 -4.29
CA ASP A 96 -15.58 21.84 -4.77
C ASP A 96 -16.38 22.10 -6.06
N SER A 97 -17.65 21.68 -6.09
CA SER A 97 -18.60 22.14 -7.10
C SER A 97 -19.09 23.53 -6.68
N PRO A 98 -18.65 24.64 -7.31
CA PRO A 98 -19.14 25.94 -6.95
C PRO A 98 -20.63 26.02 -7.30
N ALA A 99 -21.46 26.44 -6.34
CA ALA A 99 -22.75 27.02 -6.67
C ALA A 99 -22.54 28.11 -7.73
N PRO A 100 -23.43 28.29 -8.72
CA PRO A 100 -23.22 29.25 -9.79
C PRO A 100 -23.23 30.66 -9.17
N ALA A 101 -22.04 31.24 -9.01
CA ALA A 101 -21.86 32.63 -8.62
C ALA A 101 -21.44 33.43 -9.86
N GLU A 102 -22.14 34.55 -10.03
CA GLU A 102 -22.17 35.47 -11.16
C GLU A 102 -20.81 35.96 -11.69
N PRO A 103 -20.75 36.44 -12.96
CA PRO A 103 -19.49 36.84 -13.57
C PRO A 103 -19.01 38.17 -13.00
N LEU A 104 -17.75 38.22 -12.58
CA LEU A 104 -17.03 39.47 -12.34
C LEU A 104 -15.72 39.50 -13.14
N VAL A 105 -15.51 40.67 -13.70
CA VAL A 105 -14.63 41.05 -14.81
C VAL A 105 -13.16 41.13 -14.41
N ASP A 106 -12.33 40.67 -15.35
CA ASP A 106 -11.00 41.15 -15.79
C ASP A 106 -10.11 41.93 -14.81
N SER A 107 -8.95 41.36 -14.49
CA SER A 107 -7.65 42.05 -14.51
C SER A 107 -6.53 41.01 -14.48
N ALA A 108 -5.86 40.85 -15.62
CA ALA A 108 -4.64 40.08 -15.77
C ALA A 108 -3.44 40.78 -15.08
N GLU A 109 -2.70 40.05 -14.25
CA GLU A 109 -1.26 40.27 -14.07
C GLU A 109 -0.52 38.91 -13.99
N ASP A 110 0.46 38.79 -14.87
CA ASP A 110 1.42 37.70 -15.02
C ASP A 110 2.24 37.45 -13.76
N PHE A 111 2.25 36.22 -13.28
CA PHE A 111 3.40 35.66 -12.56
C PHE A 111 3.82 34.33 -13.21
N ASN A 112 4.91 34.44 -13.95
CA ASN A 112 5.65 33.34 -14.55
C ASN A 112 6.51 32.64 -13.48
N ASP A 113 5.95 31.64 -12.81
CA ASP A 113 6.71 30.62 -12.07
C ASP A 113 6.87 29.38 -12.96
N LYS A 114 7.85 29.48 -13.86
CA LYS A 114 8.33 28.39 -14.69
C LYS A 114 9.47 27.69 -13.94
N GLU A 115 9.17 26.92 -12.89
CA GLU A 115 10.00 25.80 -12.39
C GLU A 115 9.38 25.11 -11.15
N ILE A 116 8.26 24.40 -11.35
CA ILE A 116 7.98 23.19 -10.56
C ILE A 116 7.46 22.14 -11.54
N SER A 117 8.36 21.60 -12.35
CA SER A 117 8.10 20.45 -13.21
C SER A 117 8.76 19.22 -12.62
N GLU A 118 8.14 18.65 -11.61
CA GLU A 118 8.18 17.21 -11.37
C GLU A 118 6.73 16.77 -11.22
N GLU A 119 6.13 16.26 -12.31
CA GLU A 119 4.85 15.57 -12.24
C GLU A 119 5.01 14.39 -11.27
N VAL A 120 4.55 14.54 -10.03
CA VAL A 120 4.07 13.39 -9.26
C VAL A 120 2.76 12.97 -9.92
N GLY A 121 2.90 12.30 -11.08
CA GLY A 121 1.78 11.88 -11.89
C GLY A 121 0.92 10.86 -11.16
N TRP A 122 -0.40 10.97 -11.34
CA TRP A 122 -1.34 9.91 -10.97
C TRP A 122 -0.89 8.56 -11.51
N LEU A 123 -1.33 7.47 -10.88
CA LEU A 123 -1.07 6.13 -11.43
C LEU A 123 -1.73 6.01 -12.80
N THR A 124 -1.00 5.60 -13.82
CA THR A 124 -1.59 5.28 -15.12
C THR A 124 -2.55 4.09 -14.99
N ASP A 125 -3.45 3.89 -15.95
CA ASP A 125 -4.34 2.71 -15.94
C ASP A 125 -3.54 1.39 -15.97
N ALA A 126 -2.39 1.39 -16.65
CA ALA A 126 -1.47 0.25 -16.64
C ALA A 126 -0.84 0.00 -15.26
N GLU A 127 -0.47 1.05 -14.53
CA GLU A 127 0.03 0.93 -13.15
C GLU A 127 -1.08 0.47 -12.18
N LEU A 128 -2.31 0.98 -12.33
CA LEU A 128 -3.45 0.51 -11.53
C LEU A 128 -3.75 -0.97 -11.79
N GLU A 129 -3.72 -1.39 -13.06
CA GLU A 129 -3.94 -2.79 -13.43
C GLU A 129 -2.80 -3.69 -12.94
N LEU A 130 -1.55 -3.23 -13.00
CA LEU A 130 -0.43 -3.95 -12.40
C LEU A 130 -0.68 -4.20 -10.92
N VAL A 131 -1.02 -3.15 -10.16
CA VAL A 131 -1.28 -3.28 -8.71
C VAL A 131 -2.49 -4.17 -8.43
N ARG A 132 -3.55 -4.10 -9.25
CA ARG A 132 -4.70 -5.01 -9.17
C ARG A 132 -4.28 -6.46 -9.39
N SER A 133 -3.52 -6.73 -10.45
CA SER A 133 -3.04 -8.08 -10.78
C SER A 133 -2.17 -8.69 -9.68
N LEU A 134 -1.34 -7.86 -9.02
CA LEU A 134 -0.60 -8.28 -7.83
C LEU A 134 -1.56 -8.68 -6.70
N GLY A 135 -2.60 -7.88 -6.46
CA GLY A 135 -3.62 -8.15 -5.45
C GLY A 135 -4.41 -9.44 -5.71
N ASP A 136 -4.67 -9.77 -6.97
CA ASP A 136 -5.36 -10.98 -7.40
C ASP A 136 -4.47 -12.22 -7.33
N ALA A 137 -3.16 -12.07 -7.56
CA ALA A 137 -2.19 -13.17 -7.50
C ALA A 137 -1.74 -13.51 -6.07
N GLY A 138 -1.80 -12.56 -5.15
CA GLY A 138 -1.40 -12.77 -3.76
C GLY A 138 -2.43 -13.53 -2.93
N SER A 139 -2.03 -13.86 -1.71
CA SER A 139 -2.87 -14.64 -0.81
C SER A 139 -4.20 -13.95 -0.46
N PRO A 140 -5.22 -14.75 -0.08
CA PRO A 140 -6.56 -14.26 0.21
C PRO A 140 -6.61 -13.20 1.30
N LEU A 141 -7.69 -12.41 1.27
CA LEU A 141 -8.02 -11.42 2.29
C LEU A 141 -8.84 -12.03 3.44
N PRO A 142 -8.89 -11.35 4.61
CA PRO A 142 -8.09 -10.19 4.98
C PRO A 142 -6.67 -10.58 5.40
N TRP A 143 -5.75 -9.62 5.40
CA TRP A 143 -4.48 -9.75 6.10
C TRP A 143 -4.56 -8.96 7.41
N ARG A 144 -4.09 -9.57 8.50
CA ARG A 144 -4.09 -8.93 9.83
C ARG A 144 -2.74 -9.13 10.49
N ALA A 145 -2.12 -8.03 10.90
CA ALA A 145 -0.95 -8.09 11.76
C ALA A 145 -1.39 -8.59 13.14
N MET A 146 -0.68 -9.59 13.64
CA MET A 146 -0.81 -10.16 14.97
C MET A 146 0.52 -9.92 15.66
N VAL A 147 0.56 -8.89 16.51
CA VAL A 147 1.79 -8.47 17.18
C VAL A 147 1.85 -9.09 18.58
N GLU A 148 2.97 -9.74 18.87
CA GLU A 148 3.22 -10.35 20.17
C GLU A 148 3.15 -9.31 21.30
N GLY A 149 2.42 -9.63 22.37
CA GLY A 149 2.20 -8.73 23.51
C GLY A 149 1.16 -7.64 23.27
N ARG A 150 0.78 -7.34 22.02
CA ARG A 150 -0.32 -6.41 21.68
C ARG A 150 -1.61 -7.17 21.40
N ASP A 151 -1.56 -8.13 20.49
CA ASP A 151 -2.72 -8.81 19.92
C ASP A 151 -2.86 -10.25 20.44
N HIS A 152 -1.74 -10.87 20.86
CA HIS A 152 -1.73 -12.14 21.57
C HIS A 152 -0.70 -12.13 22.69
N PRO A 153 -1.07 -12.56 23.91
CA PRO A 153 -0.17 -12.58 25.07
C PRO A 153 0.65 -13.88 25.16
N GLU A 154 0.25 -14.92 24.45
CA GLU A 154 0.95 -16.20 24.39
C GLU A 154 2.15 -16.04 23.45
N GLY A 155 3.36 -16.30 23.94
CA GLY A 155 4.57 -16.03 23.16
C GLY A 155 4.60 -16.78 21.82
N GLY A 156 5.41 -16.31 20.86
CA GLY A 156 5.46 -16.94 19.53
C GLY A 156 5.92 -16.04 18.38
N GLY A 157 6.32 -14.80 18.67
CA GLY A 157 6.68 -13.81 17.67
C GLY A 157 5.47 -13.21 16.94
N SER A 158 5.68 -12.05 16.33
CA SER A 158 4.66 -11.34 15.54
C SER A 158 4.56 -11.91 14.13
N PHE A 159 3.34 -11.95 13.58
CA PHE A 159 3.05 -12.51 12.26
C PHE A 159 1.88 -11.82 11.56
N ILE A 160 1.68 -12.12 10.28
CA ILE A 160 0.51 -11.73 9.50
C ILE A 160 -0.38 -12.95 9.34
N MET A 161 -1.59 -12.87 9.89
CA MET A 161 -2.67 -13.83 9.67
C MET A 161 -3.31 -13.55 8.30
N ILE A 162 -3.51 -14.59 7.51
CA ILE A 162 -4.04 -14.50 6.15
C ILE A 162 -5.36 -15.26 6.09
N GLY A 163 -6.43 -14.58 5.71
CA GLY A 163 -7.77 -15.13 5.69
C GLY A 163 -8.52 -14.92 7.01
N PRO A 164 -9.83 -15.23 7.04
CA PRO A 164 -10.69 -14.89 8.16
C PRO A 164 -10.59 -15.91 9.30
N GLY A 165 -10.32 -15.43 10.51
CA GLY A 165 -10.62 -16.15 11.77
C GLY A 165 -10.07 -17.57 11.81
N ASP A 166 -10.93 -18.57 11.94
CA ASP A 166 -10.61 -20.01 12.02
C ASP A 166 -10.29 -20.67 10.66
N ARG A 167 -10.43 -19.92 9.56
CA ARG A 167 -10.15 -20.39 8.19
C ARG A 167 -8.92 -19.70 7.59
N HIS A 168 -7.98 -19.32 8.44
CA HIS A 168 -6.74 -18.69 7.99
C HIS A 168 -5.80 -19.72 7.33
N GLU A 169 -5.06 -19.25 6.34
CA GLU A 169 -3.91 -19.97 5.78
C GLU A 169 -2.74 -19.95 6.77
N ALA A 170 -1.68 -20.72 6.48
CA ALA A 170 -0.42 -20.66 7.20
C ALA A 170 0.04 -19.20 7.38
N HIS A 171 0.43 -18.85 8.61
CA HIS A 171 0.81 -17.48 8.94
C HIS A 171 2.03 -17.05 8.14
N MET A 172 2.11 -15.76 7.88
CA MET A 172 3.21 -15.14 7.18
C MET A 172 4.08 -14.36 8.17
N TYR A 173 5.36 -14.71 8.24
CA TYR A 173 6.32 -14.05 9.10
C TYR A 173 7.15 -13.07 8.28
N VAL A 174 7.44 -11.90 8.88
CA VAL A 174 8.22 -10.85 8.23
C VAL A 174 9.43 -10.54 9.11
N SER A 175 10.62 -10.63 8.53
CA SER A 175 11.88 -10.42 9.23
C SER A 175 12.80 -9.48 8.44
N ARG A 176 13.78 -8.92 9.13
CA ARG A 176 14.95 -8.25 8.58
C ARG A 176 16.18 -9.15 8.67
N ASP A 177 17.30 -8.70 8.12
CA ASP A 177 18.60 -9.39 8.20
C ASP A 177 18.97 -9.84 9.63
N TYR A 178 18.65 -9.02 10.64
CA TYR A 178 19.10 -9.24 12.03
C TYR A 178 17.98 -9.44 13.04
N GLY A 179 16.72 -9.62 12.62
CA GLY A 179 15.61 -9.76 13.56
C GLY A 179 14.22 -9.74 12.93
N PRO A 180 13.15 -9.71 13.73
CA PRO A 180 11.80 -9.51 13.21
C PRO A 180 11.66 -8.12 12.57
N ALA A 181 10.73 -7.98 11.62
CA ALA A 181 10.32 -6.66 11.15
C ALA A 181 9.65 -5.85 12.27
N SER A 182 9.63 -4.53 12.12
CA SER A 182 8.97 -3.65 13.08
C SER A 182 7.46 -3.88 13.10
N THR A 183 6.83 -3.47 14.20
CA THR A 183 5.36 -3.50 14.31
C THR A 183 4.70 -2.61 13.28
N GLU A 184 5.33 -1.47 12.96
CA GLU A 184 4.87 -0.52 11.96
C GLU A 184 4.86 -1.13 10.57
N ASP A 185 5.90 -1.88 10.19
CA ASP A 185 5.94 -2.57 8.90
C ASP A 185 4.90 -3.68 8.82
N LEU A 186 4.72 -4.46 9.88
CA LEU A 186 3.69 -5.51 9.92
C LEU A 186 2.28 -4.94 9.74
N ASP A 187 1.96 -3.88 10.50
CA ASP A 187 0.68 -3.19 10.40
C ASP A 187 0.48 -2.59 9.00
N LEU A 188 1.51 -1.95 8.46
CA LEU A 188 1.48 -1.35 7.13
C LEU A 188 1.24 -2.40 6.04
N ILE A 189 1.94 -3.52 6.06
CA ILE A 189 1.78 -4.60 5.08
C ILE A 189 0.34 -5.13 5.14
N ALA A 190 -0.14 -5.47 6.33
CA ALA A 190 -1.48 -6.01 6.52
C ALA A 190 -2.59 -5.04 6.12
N ALA A 191 -2.47 -3.77 6.56
CA ALA A 191 -3.45 -2.73 6.26
C ALA A 191 -3.45 -2.36 4.77
N SER A 192 -2.28 -2.19 4.15
CA SER A 192 -2.16 -1.87 2.72
C SER A 192 -2.81 -2.95 1.87
N ARG A 193 -2.51 -4.22 2.15
CA ARG A 193 -3.09 -5.34 1.42
C ARG A 193 -4.62 -5.40 1.56
N THR A 194 -5.12 -5.22 2.77
CA THR A 194 -6.56 -5.29 3.07
C THR A 194 -7.32 -4.12 2.44
N ALA A 195 -6.74 -2.92 2.46
CA ALA A 195 -7.33 -1.72 1.88
C ALA A 195 -7.26 -1.69 0.34
N LEU A 196 -6.32 -2.42 -0.26
CA LEU A 196 -5.96 -2.26 -1.67
C LEU A 196 -7.15 -2.34 -2.65
N PRO A 197 -8.06 -3.33 -2.57
CA PRO A 197 -9.20 -3.40 -3.49
C PRO A 197 -10.10 -2.17 -3.39
N LEU A 198 -10.34 -1.67 -2.17
CA LEU A 198 -11.19 -0.49 -1.94
C LEU A 198 -10.56 0.78 -2.49
N LEU A 199 -9.25 0.95 -2.32
CA LEU A 199 -8.51 2.07 -2.91
C LEU A 199 -8.62 2.07 -4.44
N LEU A 200 -8.38 0.90 -5.06
CA LEU A 200 -8.45 0.75 -6.52
C LEU A 200 -9.86 1.00 -7.06
N ASP A 201 -10.88 0.42 -6.42
CA ASP A 201 -12.27 0.55 -6.87
C ASP A 201 -12.78 1.99 -6.72
N GLU A 202 -12.39 2.70 -5.66
CA GLU A 202 -12.72 4.13 -5.51
C GLU A 202 -12.07 4.97 -6.62
N ILE A 203 -10.79 4.76 -6.93
CA ILE A 203 -10.09 5.50 -7.99
C ILE A 203 -10.78 5.25 -9.34
N VAL A 204 -11.02 3.99 -9.71
CA VAL A 204 -11.70 3.62 -10.96
C VAL A 204 -13.08 4.28 -11.03
N THR A 205 -13.86 4.21 -9.94
CA THR A 205 -15.20 4.79 -9.92
C THR A 205 -15.17 6.31 -10.06
N ARG A 206 -14.21 7.00 -9.42
CA ARG A 206 -14.08 8.46 -9.52
C ARG A 206 -13.54 8.91 -10.87
N ARG A 207 -12.66 8.13 -11.51
CA ARG A 207 -12.19 8.36 -12.89
C ARG A 207 -13.33 8.29 -13.90
N ALA A 208 -14.25 7.33 -13.73
CA ALA A 208 -15.42 7.21 -14.60
C ALA A 208 -16.45 8.34 -14.44
N ARG A 209 -16.37 9.13 -13.35
CA ARG A 209 -17.30 10.24 -13.04
C ARG A 209 -16.75 11.62 -13.36
N SER A 210 -15.43 11.74 -13.62
CA SER A 210 -14.75 12.99 -14.00
C SER A 210 -14.68 13.13 -15.52
#